data_AF-A0A5B6ZMH3-F1
#
_entry.id   AF-A0A5B6ZMH3-F1
#
_cell.length_a   1.000
_cell.length_b   1.000
_cell.length_c   1.000
_cell.angle_alpha   90.00
_cell.angle_beta   90.00
_cell.angle_gamma   90.00
#
_symmetry.space_group_name_H-M   'P 1'
#
loop_
_entity.id
_entity.type
_entity.pdbx_description
1 polymer ?
#
loop_
_entity_poly.entity_id
_entity_poly.type
_entity_poly.pdbx_seq_one_letter_code
_entity_poly.pdbx_strand_id
1 'polypeptide(L)'
;ETQEYAASVLADLFSNRQDICNSLATDEIVHPCTKLLTSNTQVIATQSARALSALSRPNKTKSSKMSYMAEWDVKPLIKLAKTFSIDAAEIAVAALANLLSDHHIAAEALAEDVVSSLTRVLGDGTSEGKRNASRALHQLVRHFPVGDVLMGNAHCRFAVLEIVDSLNAMDMEGTDAADALEVVALLARTKQSVNFTYPPWSALAEVPSSLEPLVRFLAEGPPLVQD
;
A
#
# COMPACT_ATOMS: atom_id res chain seq x y z
N GLU A 1 -2.06 -18.39 22.52
CA GLU A 1 -2.84 -19.45 21.86
C GLU A 1 -4.27 -19.01 21.54
N THR A 2 -5.18 -18.81 22.50
CA THR A 2 -6.60 -18.48 22.19
C THR A 2 -6.80 -17.19 21.37
N GLN A 3 -6.03 -16.13 21.66
CA GLN A 3 -6.11 -14.86 20.91
C GLN A 3 -5.58 -14.98 19.47
N GLU A 4 -4.56 -15.80 19.26
CA GLU A 4 -3.97 -16.04 17.96
C GLU A 4 -4.95 -16.79 17.05
N TYR A 5 -5.53 -17.87 17.57
CA TYR A 5 -6.57 -18.62 16.87
C TYR A 5 -7.78 -17.74 16.55
N ALA A 6 -8.24 -16.92 17.50
CA ALA A 6 -9.34 -15.99 17.26
C ALA A 6 -9.01 -14.98 16.15
N ALA A 7 -7.82 -14.36 16.20
CA ALA A 7 -7.37 -13.41 15.18
C ALA A 7 -7.25 -14.07 13.80
N SER A 8 -6.73 -15.29 13.72
CA SER A 8 -6.64 -16.06 12.48
C SER A 8 -8.02 -16.36 11.90
N VAL A 9 -8.96 -16.83 12.72
CA VAL A 9 -10.33 -17.13 12.28
C VAL A 9 -11.03 -15.87 11.76
N LEU A 10 -10.86 -14.73 12.45
CA LEU A 10 -11.39 -13.45 11.98
C LEU A 10 -10.75 -13.02 10.65
N ALA A 11 -9.42 -13.16 10.53
CA ALA A 11 -8.70 -12.84 9.31
C ALA A 11 -9.20 -13.68 8.12
N ASP A 12 -9.36 -14.99 8.31
CA ASP A 12 -9.87 -15.89 7.27
C ASP A 12 -11.34 -15.60 6.95
N LEU A 13 -12.17 -15.32 7.96
CA LEU A 13 -13.57 -14.98 7.75
C LEU A 13 -13.70 -13.72 6.89
N PHE A 14 -13.03 -12.64 7.26
CA PHE A 14 -13.14 -11.37 6.53
C PHE A 14 -12.47 -11.43 5.15
N SER A 15 -11.40 -12.21 4.99
CA SER A 15 -10.76 -12.39 3.69
C SER A 15 -11.67 -13.14 2.70
N ASN A 16 -12.45 -14.11 3.18
CA ASN A 16 -13.30 -14.95 2.32
C ASN A 16 -14.72 -14.39 2.14
N ARG A 17 -15.20 -13.57 3.08
CA ARG A 17 -16.59 -13.08 3.13
C ARG A 17 -16.64 -11.56 3.12
N GLN A 18 -16.26 -10.97 1.99
CA GLN A 18 -16.29 -9.51 1.82
C GLN A 18 -17.73 -8.92 1.90
N ASP A 19 -18.75 -9.76 1.68
CA ASP A 19 -20.16 -9.42 1.80
C ASP A 19 -20.58 -9.07 3.23
N ILE A 20 -19.99 -9.73 4.24
CA ILE A 20 -20.30 -9.47 5.66
C ILE A 20 -19.39 -8.43 6.29
N CYS A 21 -18.23 -8.12 5.66
CA CYS A 21 -17.30 -7.10 6.15
C CYS A 21 -17.99 -5.74 6.34
N ASN A 22 -18.97 -5.39 5.49
CA ASN A 22 -19.70 -4.13 5.62
C ASN A 22 -20.59 -4.09 6.87
N SER A 23 -21.23 -5.22 7.22
CA SER A 23 -22.07 -5.31 8.43
C SER A 23 -21.25 -5.46 9.71
N LEU A 24 -20.00 -5.93 9.59
CA LEU A 24 -19.12 -6.27 10.71
C LEU A 24 -17.98 -5.27 10.92
N ALA A 25 -17.84 -4.27 10.05
CA ALA A 25 -16.98 -3.12 10.29
C ALA A 25 -17.66 -2.16 11.30
N THR A 26 -18.01 -2.70 12.47
CA THR A 26 -18.53 -1.97 13.63
C THR A 26 -17.39 -1.74 14.62
N ASP A 27 -17.55 -0.73 15.49
CA ASP A 27 -16.59 -0.43 16.55
C ASP A 27 -16.30 -1.66 17.44
N GLU A 28 -17.32 -2.49 17.69
CA GLU A 28 -17.21 -3.73 18.47
C GLU A 28 -16.22 -4.76 17.91
N ILE A 29 -15.93 -4.74 16.60
CA ILE A 29 -15.02 -5.67 15.94
C ILE A 29 -13.69 -4.99 15.58
N VAL A 30 -13.73 -3.73 15.17
CA VAL A 30 -12.53 -2.96 14.83
C VAL A 30 -11.67 -2.72 16.07
N HIS A 31 -12.26 -2.33 17.20
CA HIS A 31 -11.53 -2.01 18.42
C HIS A 31 -10.76 -3.21 19.03
N PRO A 32 -11.31 -4.45 19.09
CA PRO A 32 -10.52 -5.62 19.47
C PRO A 32 -9.33 -5.87 18.54
N CYS A 33 -9.50 -5.69 17.22
CA CYS A 33 -8.42 -5.87 16.27
C CYS A 33 -7.32 -4.81 16.45
N THR A 34 -7.66 -3.54 16.64
CA THR A 34 -6.65 -2.49 16.91
C THR A 34 -5.91 -2.76 18.21
N LYS A 35 -6.60 -3.25 19.25
CA LYS A 35 -5.94 -3.68 20.50
C LYS A 35 -4.97 -4.85 20.26
N LEU A 36 -5.37 -5.86 19.47
CA LEU A 36 -4.52 -7.02 19.16
C LEU A 36 -3.29 -6.67 18.31
N LEU A 37 -3.33 -5.59 17.52
CA LEU A 37 -2.15 -5.09 16.80
C LEU A 37 -1.01 -4.68 17.75
N THR A 38 -1.33 -4.24 18.96
CA THR A 38 -0.34 -3.84 19.97
C THR A 38 0.26 -5.02 20.74
N SER A 39 -0.12 -6.26 20.40
CA SER A 39 0.41 -7.46 21.02
C SER A 39 1.92 -7.57 20.87
N ASN A 40 2.60 -8.04 21.93
CA ASN A 40 4.04 -8.36 21.88
C ASN A 40 4.34 -9.61 21.04
N THR A 41 3.32 -10.37 20.64
CA THR A 41 3.46 -11.55 19.77
C THR A 41 3.21 -11.14 18.33
N GLN A 42 4.27 -11.19 17.50
CA GLN A 42 4.20 -10.78 16.09
C GLN A 42 3.10 -11.51 15.33
N VAL A 43 2.93 -12.82 15.53
CA VAL A 43 1.89 -13.61 14.84
C VAL A 43 0.49 -13.06 15.11
N ILE A 44 0.19 -12.69 16.36
CA ILE A 44 -1.11 -12.10 16.73
C ILE A 44 -1.31 -10.75 16.04
N ALA A 45 -0.27 -9.89 16.07
CA ALA A 45 -0.32 -8.60 15.41
C ALA A 45 -0.51 -8.76 13.88
N THR A 46 0.18 -9.71 13.25
CA THR A 46 0.05 -10.03 11.83
C THR A 46 -1.36 -10.53 11.48
N GLN A 47 -1.94 -11.45 12.23
CA GLN A 47 -3.30 -11.91 11.97
C GLN A 47 -4.33 -10.79 12.17
N SER A 48 -4.12 -9.95 13.18
CA SER A 48 -4.96 -8.77 13.36
C SER A 48 -4.85 -7.81 12.17
N ALA A 49 -3.63 -7.50 11.70
CA ALA A 49 -3.42 -6.67 10.52
C ALA A 49 -4.08 -7.26 9.26
N ARG A 50 -4.07 -8.58 9.11
CA ARG A 50 -4.75 -9.27 8.00
C ARG A 50 -6.27 -9.11 8.06
N ALA A 51 -6.88 -9.28 9.23
CA ALA A 51 -8.30 -9.03 9.44
C ALA A 51 -8.68 -7.58 9.11
N LEU A 52 -7.85 -6.65 9.59
CA LEU A 52 -8.02 -5.21 9.39
C LEU A 52 -7.85 -4.79 7.93
N SER A 53 -6.90 -5.39 7.21
CA SER A 53 -6.76 -5.24 5.77
C SER A 53 -8.04 -5.64 5.04
N ALA A 54 -8.60 -6.82 5.34
CA ALA A 54 -9.84 -7.28 4.71
C ALA A 54 -11.04 -6.36 5.00
N LEU A 55 -11.20 -5.93 6.26
CA LEU A 55 -12.27 -5.00 6.66
C LEU A 55 -12.15 -3.64 5.95
N SER A 56 -10.93 -3.15 5.76
CA SER A 56 -10.65 -1.84 5.16
C SER A 56 -10.74 -1.79 3.63
N ARG A 57 -10.82 -2.93 2.94
CA ARG A 57 -10.88 -2.97 1.46
C ARG A 57 -12.03 -2.10 0.92
N PRO A 58 -11.80 -1.26 -0.10
CA PRO A 58 -12.86 -0.47 -0.73
C PRO A 58 -13.96 -1.39 -1.30
N ASN A 59 -15.23 -1.15 -0.95
CA ASN A 59 -16.37 -1.89 -1.51
C ASN A 59 -17.22 -0.96 -2.38
N LYS A 60 -17.85 -1.51 -3.43
CA LYS A 60 -18.66 -0.75 -4.41
C LYS A 60 -19.92 -0.11 -3.80
N THR A 61 -20.36 -0.56 -2.63
CA THR A 61 -21.49 0.01 -1.87
C THR A 61 -20.99 1.13 -0.97
N LYS A 62 -21.26 2.36 -1.39
CA LYS A 62 -20.72 3.61 -0.84
C LYS A 62 -21.11 3.88 0.63
N SER A 63 -20.17 4.54 1.32
CA SER A 63 -20.38 5.69 2.23
C SER A 63 -20.34 5.50 3.76
N SER A 64 -20.35 4.30 4.34
CA SER A 64 -20.26 4.19 5.83
C SER A 64 -18.86 3.91 6.38
N LYS A 65 -17.86 3.64 5.52
CA LYS A 65 -16.49 3.30 5.96
C LYS A 65 -15.72 4.41 6.67
N MET A 66 -16.05 5.67 6.39
CA MET A 66 -15.22 6.80 6.79
C MET A 66 -15.24 7.12 8.29
N SER A 67 -16.33 6.82 9.02
CA SER A 67 -16.48 7.35 10.39
C SER A 67 -15.67 6.59 11.44
N TYR A 68 -15.44 5.28 11.25
CA TYR A 68 -14.68 4.45 12.20
C TYR A 68 -13.18 4.41 11.89
N MET A 69 -12.80 4.65 10.64
CA MET A 69 -11.38 4.70 10.25
C MET A 69 -10.67 5.92 10.83
N ALA A 70 -11.39 7.02 11.08
CA ALA A 70 -10.83 8.26 11.62
C ALA A 70 -10.29 8.14 13.06
N GLU A 71 -10.73 7.14 13.83
CA GLU A 71 -10.22 6.87 15.20
C GLU A 71 -9.11 5.82 15.23
N TRP A 72 -8.66 5.36 14.06
CA TRP A 72 -7.66 4.31 13.98
C TRP A 72 -6.25 4.84 14.25
N ASP A 73 -5.65 4.41 15.36
CA ASP A 73 -4.21 4.57 15.57
C ASP A 73 -3.43 3.67 14.61
N VAL A 74 -2.78 4.26 13.61
CA VAL A 74 -1.99 3.53 12.60
C VAL A 74 -0.57 3.21 13.05
N LYS A 75 -0.10 3.75 14.18
CA LYS A 75 1.27 3.51 14.66
C LYS A 75 1.59 2.03 14.89
N PRO A 76 0.69 1.20 15.45
CA PRO A 76 0.93 -0.23 15.58
C PRO A 76 1.11 -0.93 14.22
N LEU A 77 0.37 -0.52 13.18
CA LEU A 77 0.53 -1.06 11.83
C LEU A 77 1.86 -0.65 11.23
N ILE A 78 2.28 0.61 11.39
CA ILE A 78 3.57 1.09 10.86
C ILE A 78 4.72 0.38 11.58
N LYS A 79 4.62 0.21 12.90
CA LYS A 79 5.58 -0.59 13.68
C LYS A 79 5.66 -2.03 13.17
N LEU A 80 4.53 -2.66 12.87
CA LEU A 80 4.48 -4.00 12.29
C LEU A 80 5.13 -4.03 10.90
N ALA A 81 4.86 -3.03 10.06
CA ALA A 81 5.46 -2.87 8.74
C ALA A 81 6.99 -2.74 8.78
N LYS A 82 7.54 -2.21 9.88
CA LYS A 82 8.98 -2.04 10.13
C LYS A 82 9.68 -3.26 10.74
N THR A 83 8.96 -4.34 11.05
CA THR A 83 9.57 -5.58 11.60
C THR A 83 10.51 -6.25 10.59
N PHE A 84 11.40 -7.16 11.00
CA PHE A 84 12.31 -7.84 10.07
C PHE A 84 11.64 -8.90 9.18
N SER A 85 10.38 -9.23 9.42
CA SER A 85 9.64 -10.23 8.63
C SER A 85 8.96 -9.56 7.44
N ILE A 86 9.33 -9.98 6.23
CA ILE A 86 8.71 -9.48 5.00
C ILE A 86 7.22 -9.85 4.92
N ASP A 87 6.85 -11.06 5.31
CA ASP A 87 5.44 -11.51 5.34
C ASP A 87 4.57 -10.63 6.25
N ALA A 88 5.06 -10.35 7.46
CA ALA A 88 4.36 -9.46 8.38
C ALA A 88 4.28 -8.03 7.86
N ALA A 89 5.33 -7.57 7.18
CA ALA A 89 5.37 -6.26 6.58
C ALA A 89 4.39 -6.12 5.41
N GLU A 90 4.31 -7.11 4.53
CA GLU A 90 3.35 -7.14 3.42
C GLU A 90 1.91 -7.06 3.91
N ILE A 91 1.58 -7.82 4.95
CA ILE A 91 0.24 -7.82 5.54
C ILE A 91 -0.08 -6.45 6.15
N ALA A 92 0.87 -5.84 6.85
CA ALA A 92 0.72 -4.49 7.39
C ALA A 92 0.56 -3.44 6.26
N VAL A 93 1.36 -3.54 5.21
CA VAL A 93 1.30 -2.66 4.02
C VAL A 93 -0.02 -2.82 3.28
N ALA A 94 -0.59 -4.03 3.20
CA ALA A 94 -1.90 -4.25 2.61
C ALA A 94 -3.00 -3.50 3.38
N ALA A 95 -2.94 -3.49 4.72
CA ALA A 95 -3.86 -2.70 5.54
C ALA A 95 -3.65 -1.19 5.33
N LEU A 96 -2.40 -0.73 5.37
CA LEU A 96 -2.04 0.68 5.15
C LEU A 96 -2.49 1.17 3.77
N ALA A 97 -2.33 0.38 2.71
CA ALA A 97 -2.74 0.73 1.36
C ALA A 97 -4.24 1.08 1.24
N ASN A 98 -5.08 0.54 2.13
CA ASN A 98 -6.50 0.88 2.18
C ASN A 98 -6.75 2.14 3.03
N LEU A 99 -6.05 2.27 4.15
CA LEU A 99 -6.24 3.34 5.14
C LEU A 99 -5.65 4.68 4.70
N LEU A 100 -4.56 4.68 3.93
CA LEU A 100 -3.86 5.88 3.46
C LEU A 100 -4.69 6.73 2.48
N SER A 101 -5.85 6.24 2.05
CA SER A 101 -6.82 7.06 1.31
C SER A 101 -7.35 8.24 2.15
N ASP A 102 -7.34 8.13 3.48
CA ASP A 102 -7.62 9.23 4.40
C ASP A 102 -6.38 10.11 4.61
N HIS A 103 -6.55 11.43 4.40
CA HIS A 103 -5.45 12.39 4.48
C HIS A 103 -4.83 12.51 5.88
N HIS A 104 -5.61 12.41 6.96
CA HIS A 104 -5.09 12.51 8.32
C HIS A 104 -4.22 11.28 8.65
N ILE A 105 -4.72 10.09 8.29
CA ILE A 105 -3.96 8.84 8.43
C ILE A 105 -2.68 8.90 7.59
N ALA A 106 -2.77 9.39 6.35
CA ALA A 106 -1.63 9.52 5.45
C ALA A 106 -0.56 10.47 6.02
N ALA A 107 -0.97 11.58 6.63
CA ALA A 107 -0.05 12.53 7.25
C ALA A 107 0.68 11.92 8.46
N GLU A 108 -0.05 11.21 9.34
CA GLU A 108 0.55 10.52 10.48
C GLU A 108 1.50 9.41 10.02
N ALA A 109 1.12 8.63 9.02
CA ALA A 109 1.96 7.57 8.49
C ALA A 109 3.25 8.10 7.85
N LEU A 110 3.17 9.22 7.14
CA LEU A 110 4.34 9.87 6.55
C LEU A 110 5.29 10.40 7.66
N ALA A 111 4.75 11.01 8.71
CA ALA A 111 5.53 11.50 9.85
C ALA A 111 6.25 10.36 10.61
N GLU A 112 5.65 9.17 10.65
CA GLU A 112 6.21 7.96 11.25
C GLU A 112 7.11 7.16 10.28
N ASP A 113 7.48 7.73 9.13
CA ASP A 113 8.35 7.12 8.11
C ASP A 113 7.80 5.76 7.61
N VAL A 114 6.54 5.74 7.18
CA VAL A 114 5.96 4.55 6.52
C VAL A 114 6.68 4.22 5.21
N VAL A 115 7.24 5.22 4.53
CA VAL A 115 7.84 5.10 3.19
C VAL A 115 8.98 4.07 3.19
N SER A 116 9.83 4.03 4.22
CA SER A 116 10.91 3.04 4.33
C SER A 116 10.39 1.59 4.30
N SER A 117 9.21 1.35 4.90
CA SER A 117 8.56 0.04 4.88
C SER A 117 7.95 -0.27 3.52
N LEU A 118 7.34 0.72 2.87
CA LEU A 118 6.78 0.57 1.52
C LEU A 118 7.88 0.27 0.50
N THR A 119 9.01 0.97 0.55
CA THR A 119 10.16 0.71 -0.33
C THR A 119 10.76 -0.67 -0.11
N ARG A 120 10.83 -1.13 1.15
CA ARG A 120 11.32 -2.48 1.43
C ARG A 120 10.37 -3.55 0.85
N VAL A 121 9.07 -3.40 1.05
CA VAL A 121 8.08 -4.34 0.48
C VAL A 121 8.08 -4.29 -1.05
N LEU A 122 8.31 -3.13 -1.67
CA LEU A 122 8.49 -3.03 -3.11
C LEU A 122 9.69 -3.81 -3.64
N GLY A 123 10.82 -3.81 -2.91
CA GLY A 123 12.02 -4.54 -3.34
C GLY A 123 11.98 -6.03 -3.04
N ASP A 124 11.65 -6.37 -1.79
CA ASP A 124 11.84 -7.72 -1.26
C ASP A 124 10.54 -8.55 -1.20
N GLY A 125 9.40 -7.91 -1.45
CA GLY A 125 8.09 -8.53 -1.27
C GLY A 125 7.61 -9.40 -2.43
N THR A 126 6.55 -10.16 -2.16
CA THR A 126 5.78 -10.92 -3.14
C THR A 126 5.09 -9.99 -4.15
N SER A 127 4.62 -10.53 -5.27
CA SER A 127 3.86 -9.75 -6.26
C SER A 127 2.62 -9.05 -5.66
N GLU A 128 1.95 -9.66 -4.68
CA GLU A 128 0.84 -9.02 -3.96
C GLU A 128 1.36 -7.93 -3.00
N GLY A 129 2.47 -8.18 -2.30
CA GLY A 129 3.17 -7.20 -1.47
C GLY A 129 3.55 -5.95 -2.25
N LYS A 130 4.26 -6.12 -3.37
CA LYS A 130 4.66 -5.02 -4.27
C LYS A 130 3.45 -4.24 -4.76
N ARG A 131 2.37 -4.93 -5.16
CA ARG A 131 1.11 -4.28 -5.58
C ARG A 131 0.51 -3.40 -4.50
N ASN A 132 0.38 -3.93 -3.28
CA ASN A 132 -0.13 -3.15 -2.15
C ASN A 132 0.79 -1.98 -1.79
N ALA A 133 2.10 -2.14 -1.90
CA ALA A 133 3.06 -1.06 -1.66
C ALA A 133 2.95 0.05 -2.73
N SER A 134 2.79 -0.30 -4.01
CA SER A 134 2.52 0.64 -5.10
C SER A 134 1.23 1.43 -4.84
N ARG A 135 0.15 0.76 -4.44
CA ARG A 135 -1.12 1.42 -4.08
C ARG A 135 -0.96 2.33 -2.85
N ALA A 136 -0.23 1.91 -1.83
CA ALA A 136 0.06 2.74 -0.66
C ALA A 136 0.84 4.01 -1.03
N LEU A 137 1.87 3.89 -1.87
CA LEU A 137 2.61 5.05 -2.39
C LEU A 137 1.72 5.96 -3.22
N HIS A 138 0.85 5.41 -4.06
CA HIS A 138 -0.15 6.18 -4.81
C HIS A 138 -1.02 7.04 -3.90
N GLN A 139 -1.56 6.47 -2.82
CA GLN A 139 -2.35 7.26 -1.86
C GLN A 139 -1.52 8.39 -1.24
N LEU A 140 -0.26 8.15 -0.88
CA LEU A 140 0.62 9.19 -0.32
C LEU A 140 0.88 10.32 -1.32
N VAL A 141 1.26 10.01 -2.56
CA VAL A 141 1.59 11.04 -3.57
C VAL A 141 0.36 11.78 -4.12
N ARG A 142 -0.86 11.28 -3.85
CA ARG A 142 -2.10 12.03 -4.10
C ARG A 142 -2.36 13.11 -3.06
N HIS A 143 -1.93 12.90 -1.82
CA HIS A 143 -2.10 13.84 -0.72
C HIS A 143 -0.92 14.79 -0.57
N PHE A 144 0.29 14.33 -0.86
CA PHE A 144 1.54 15.06 -0.62
C PHE A 144 2.40 15.18 -1.88
N PRO A 145 3.20 16.25 -2.01
CA PRO A 145 4.18 16.35 -3.08
C PRO A 145 5.12 15.14 -3.12
N VAL A 146 5.45 14.68 -4.33
CA VAL A 146 6.40 13.57 -4.54
C VAL A 146 7.72 13.80 -3.81
N GLY A 147 8.19 15.05 -3.76
CA GLY A 147 9.43 15.43 -3.08
C GLY A 147 9.40 15.31 -1.56
N ASP A 148 8.22 15.22 -0.94
CA ASP A 148 8.04 15.03 0.50
C ASP A 148 7.84 13.54 0.86
N VAL A 149 7.32 12.75 -0.09
CA VAL A 149 7.14 11.30 0.06
C VAL A 149 8.43 10.55 -0.27
N LEU A 150 9.04 10.81 -1.42
CA LEU A 150 10.23 10.14 -1.92
C LEU A 150 11.42 11.11 -1.88
N MET A 151 12.14 11.07 -0.76
CA MET A 151 13.19 12.04 -0.44
C MET A 151 14.47 11.78 -1.24
N GLY A 152 14.62 12.46 -2.37
CA GLY A 152 15.86 12.48 -3.16
C GLY A 152 15.90 11.47 -4.30
N ASN A 153 16.88 11.67 -5.21
CA ASN A 153 16.92 10.92 -6.47
C ASN A 153 17.04 9.39 -6.29
N ALA A 154 17.74 8.92 -5.24
CA ALA A 154 17.94 7.49 -5.02
C ALA A 154 16.63 6.76 -4.71
N HIS A 155 15.78 7.34 -3.83
CA HIS A 155 14.48 6.78 -3.49
C HIS A 155 13.52 6.82 -4.69
N CYS A 156 13.51 7.91 -5.45
CA CYS A 156 12.72 8.00 -6.67
C CYS A 156 13.18 6.98 -7.73
N ARG A 157 14.48 6.87 -7.97
CA ARG A 157 15.05 5.90 -8.91
C ARG A 157 14.65 4.48 -8.54
N PHE A 158 14.80 4.12 -7.27
CA PHE A 158 14.38 2.81 -6.76
C PHE A 158 12.87 2.57 -6.95
N ALA A 159 12.04 3.52 -6.50
CA ALA A 159 10.58 3.40 -6.60
C ALA A 159 10.12 3.26 -8.05
N VAL A 160 10.65 4.06 -8.98
CA VAL A 160 10.31 3.95 -10.41
C VAL A 160 10.62 2.55 -10.95
N LEU A 161 11.81 2.01 -10.68
CA LEU A 161 12.21 0.71 -11.20
C LEU A 161 11.38 -0.44 -10.59
N GLU A 162 11.18 -0.45 -9.27
CA GLU A 162 10.42 -1.51 -8.61
C GLU A 162 8.93 -1.47 -8.92
N ILE A 163 8.34 -0.27 -9.04
CA ILE A 163 6.93 -0.13 -9.42
C ILE A 163 6.74 -0.64 -10.85
N VAL A 164 7.62 -0.27 -11.78
CA VAL A 164 7.50 -0.72 -13.17
C VAL A 164 7.75 -2.22 -13.30
N ASP A 165 8.71 -2.79 -12.56
CA ASP A 165 8.87 -4.25 -12.48
C ASP A 165 7.61 -4.94 -11.95
N SER A 166 6.97 -4.38 -10.91
CA SER A 166 5.77 -4.95 -10.30
C SER A 166 4.58 -5.05 -11.26
N LEU A 167 4.52 -4.21 -12.30
CA LEU A 167 3.48 -4.24 -13.34
C LEU A 167 3.45 -5.58 -14.08
N ASN A 168 4.56 -6.33 -14.14
CA ASN A 168 4.60 -7.65 -14.77
C ASN A 168 3.61 -8.64 -14.14
N ALA A 169 3.31 -8.49 -12.86
CA ALA A 169 2.42 -9.38 -12.10
C ALA A 169 1.05 -8.75 -11.81
N MET A 170 0.75 -7.57 -12.37
CA MET A 170 -0.55 -6.91 -12.22
C MET A 170 -1.50 -7.27 -13.35
N ASP A 171 -2.78 -7.39 -12.98
CA ASP A 171 -3.88 -7.52 -13.92
C ASP A 171 -4.15 -6.16 -14.58
N MET A 172 -4.26 -6.15 -15.91
CA MET A 172 -4.48 -4.94 -16.70
C MET A 172 -5.89 -4.36 -16.55
N GLU A 173 -6.86 -5.19 -16.14
CA GLU A 173 -8.25 -4.75 -15.93
C GLU A 173 -8.48 -4.17 -14.52
N GLY A 174 -7.50 -4.31 -13.62
CA GLY A 174 -7.57 -3.87 -12.23
C GLY A 174 -7.19 -2.40 -12.02
N THR A 175 -7.67 -1.81 -10.92
CA THR A 175 -7.29 -0.45 -10.52
C THR A 175 -5.85 -0.38 -10.01
N ASP A 176 -5.31 -1.47 -9.48
CA ASP A 176 -3.96 -1.48 -8.90
C ASP A 176 -2.87 -1.14 -9.94
N ALA A 177 -3.04 -1.58 -11.19
CA ALA A 177 -2.12 -1.23 -12.27
C ALA A 177 -2.23 0.24 -12.67
N ALA A 178 -3.45 0.78 -12.71
CA ALA A 178 -3.68 2.20 -12.97
C ALA A 178 -3.05 3.07 -11.86
N ASP A 179 -3.23 2.69 -10.59
CA ASP A 179 -2.62 3.38 -9.44
C ASP A 179 -1.08 3.37 -9.54
N ALA A 180 -0.49 2.23 -9.89
CA ALA A 180 0.96 2.10 -10.09
C ALA A 180 1.47 2.97 -11.27
N LEU A 181 0.77 2.96 -12.41
CA LEU A 181 1.12 3.80 -13.56
C LEU A 181 0.97 5.28 -13.26
N GLU A 182 -0.04 5.69 -12.49
CA GLU A 182 -0.22 7.08 -12.08
C GLU A 182 0.96 7.55 -11.20
N VAL A 183 1.48 6.70 -10.30
CA VAL A 183 2.70 7.00 -9.53
C VAL A 183 3.89 7.24 -10.46
N VAL A 184 4.09 6.35 -11.45
CA VAL A 184 5.19 6.48 -12.43
C VAL A 184 5.01 7.77 -13.25
N ALA A 185 3.79 8.11 -13.67
CA ALA A 185 3.48 9.33 -14.39
C ALA A 185 3.75 10.59 -13.55
N LEU A 186 3.36 10.60 -12.27
CA LEU A 186 3.64 11.69 -11.34
C LEU A 186 5.15 11.87 -11.11
N LEU A 187 5.89 10.78 -10.94
CA LEU A 187 7.34 10.77 -10.85
C LEU A 187 7.98 11.33 -12.13
N ALA A 188 7.49 10.93 -13.30
CA ALA A 188 7.98 11.42 -14.59
C ALA A 188 7.70 12.91 -14.82
N ARG A 189 6.56 13.41 -14.32
CA ARG A 189 6.20 14.84 -14.40
C ARG A 189 6.91 15.71 -13.37
N THR A 190 7.53 15.11 -12.36
CA THR A 190 8.25 15.83 -11.33
C THR A 190 9.49 16.49 -11.92
N LYS A 191 9.47 17.83 -11.97
CA LYS A 191 10.58 18.63 -12.48
C LYS A 191 11.77 18.58 -11.53
N GLN A 192 12.93 18.94 -12.06
CA GLN A 192 14.11 19.26 -11.26
C GLN A 192 13.73 20.27 -10.17
N SER A 193 14.07 19.96 -8.93
CA SER A 193 13.74 20.78 -7.76
C SER A 193 14.90 20.72 -6.77
N VAL A 194 14.79 21.42 -5.64
CA VAL A 194 15.81 21.34 -4.57
C VAL A 194 16.05 19.88 -4.13
N ASN A 195 15.03 19.02 -4.23
CA ASN A 195 15.10 17.62 -3.82
C ASN A 195 15.63 16.70 -4.94
N PHE A 196 15.62 17.13 -6.21
CA PHE A 196 15.95 16.28 -7.37
C PHE A 196 16.99 16.93 -8.27
N THR A 197 18.15 16.27 -8.39
CA THR A 197 19.27 16.70 -9.22
C THR A 197 19.03 16.40 -10.69
N TYR A 198 18.34 15.30 -10.97
CA TYR A 198 17.89 14.86 -12.29
C TYR A 198 16.42 14.43 -12.21
N PRO A 199 15.68 14.44 -13.33
CA PRO A 199 14.27 14.07 -13.28
C PRO A 199 14.12 12.57 -12.96
N PRO A 200 13.18 12.17 -12.08
CA PRO A 200 13.02 10.77 -11.66
C PRO A 200 12.91 9.74 -12.80
N TRP A 201 12.32 10.12 -13.94
CA TRP A 201 12.15 9.22 -15.08
C TRP A 201 13.47 8.82 -15.76
N SER A 202 14.59 9.53 -15.53
CA SER A 202 15.87 9.16 -16.12
C SER A 202 16.33 7.75 -15.71
N ALA A 203 15.83 7.26 -14.57
CA ALA A 203 16.02 5.88 -14.11
C ALA A 203 15.63 4.83 -15.16
N LEU A 204 14.55 5.07 -15.91
CA LEU A 204 14.08 4.14 -16.95
C LEU A 204 15.01 4.12 -18.17
N ALA A 205 15.66 5.24 -18.46
CA ALA A 205 16.63 5.32 -19.56
C ALA A 205 17.95 4.60 -19.22
N GLU A 206 18.31 4.51 -17.93
CA GLU A 206 19.48 3.75 -17.48
C GLU A 206 19.32 2.24 -17.65
N VAL A 207 18.08 1.74 -17.56
CA VAL A 207 17.74 0.31 -17.67
C VAL A 207 16.67 0.14 -18.75
N PRO A 208 17.01 0.09 -20.04
CA PRO A 208 16.02 0.08 -21.12
C PRO A 208 15.03 -1.09 -21.06
N SER A 209 15.43 -2.24 -20.50
CA SER A 209 14.53 -3.38 -20.28
C SER A 209 13.40 -3.09 -19.29
N SER A 210 13.57 -2.10 -18.40
CA SER A 210 12.51 -1.65 -17.51
C SER A 210 11.32 -1.04 -18.27
N LEU A 211 11.44 -0.70 -19.55
CA LEU A 211 10.33 -0.18 -20.34
C LEU A 211 9.38 -1.26 -20.85
N GLU A 212 9.78 -2.54 -20.84
CA GLU A 212 8.99 -3.65 -21.38
C GLU A 212 7.57 -3.74 -20.77
N PRO A 213 7.39 -3.65 -19.44
CA PRO A 213 6.06 -3.67 -18.84
C PRO A 213 5.21 -2.48 -19.30
N LEU A 214 5.80 -1.29 -19.41
CA LEU A 214 5.08 -0.09 -19.87
C LEU A 214 4.62 -0.23 -21.33
N VAL A 215 5.48 -0.76 -22.20
CA VAL A 215 5.13 -1.02 -23.60
C VAL A 215 4.02 -2.06 -23.70
N ARG A 216 4.07 -3.12 -22.88
CA ARG A 216 3.02 -4.14 -22.82
C ARG A 216 1.67 -3.54 -22.41
N PHE A 217 1.64 -2.71 -21.36
CA PHE A 217 0.43 -2.02 -20.92
C PHE A 217 -0.12 -1.05 -21.99
N LEU A 218 0.76 -0.34 -22.70
CA LEU A 218 0.36 0.52 -23.81
C LEU A 218 -0.24 -0.27 -24.98
N ALA A 219 0.31 -1.45 -25.30
CA ALA A 219 -0.12 -2.26 -26.44
C ALA A 219 -1.41 -3.06 -26.18
N GLU A 220 -1.55 -3.62 -24.98
CA GLU A 220 -2.55 -4.64 -24.66
C GLU A 220 -3.56 -4.20 -23.60
N GLY A 221 -3.28 -3.14 -22.84
CA GLY A 221 -4.12 -2.69 -21.75
C GLY A 221 -5.43 -2.02 -22.20
N PRO A 222 -6.45 -1.95 -21.33
CA PRO A 222 -7.64 -1.14 -21.58
C PRO A 222 -7.29 0.37 -21.64
N PRO A 223 -8.17 1.21 -22.24
CA PRO A 223 -7.89 2.64 -22.43
C PRO A 223 -7.41 3.38 -21.18
N LEU A 224 -7.95 3.04 -20.01
CA LEU A 224 -7.59 3.65 -18.73
C LEU A 224 -6.11 3.51 -18.37
N VAL A 225 -5.48 2.38 -18.70
CA VAL A 225 -4.05 2.13 -18.39
C VAL A 225 -3.14 2.43 -19.58
N GLN A 226 -3.72 2.72 -20.75
CA GLN A 226 -2.98 3.16 -21.94
C GLN A 226 -2.72 4.66 -21.92
N ASP A 227 -3.69 5.45 -21.44
CA ASP A 227 -3.62 6.92 -21.31
C ASP A 227 -2.57 7.38 -20.29
#